data_AF-A0A348G3W6-F1
#
_entry.id   AF-A0A348G3W6-F1
#
_cell.length_a   1.000
_cell.length_b   1.000
_cell.length_c   1.000
_cell.angle_alpha   90.00
_cell.angle_beta   90.00
_cell.angle_gamma   90.00
#
_symmetry.space_group_name_H-M   'P 1'
#
loop_
_entity.id
_entity.type
_entity.pdbx_description
1 polymer ?
#
loop_
_entity_poly.entity_id
_entity_poly.type
_entity_poly.pdbx_seq_one_letter_code
_entity_poly.pdbx_strand_id
1 'polypeptide(L)'
;MRLRIALILALSMTAGPAPASGPHDGQWEVAVEVQRGACDQGFVFPIQVEDGAIRYVGEIDITATGKVGRDGRLNVRFTRQAESVSVSGRLTGGSGSGVWTAPSRDCAGRWQARRL
;
A
#
# COMPACT_ATOMS: atom_id res chain seq x y z
N MET A 1 -64.05 12.36 -14.26
CA MET A 1 -62.91 13.05 -13.59
C MET A 1 -61.62 12.53 -14.22
N ARG A 2 -60.69 13.43 -14.59
CA ARG A 2 -59.63 13.21 -15.59
C ARG A 2 -58.52 12.24 -15.13
N LEU A 3 -58.08 11.40 -16.06
CA LEU A 3 -56.98 10.43 -16.00
C LEU A 3 -55.62 11.10 -15.71
N ARG A 4 -54.75 10.46 -14.92
CA ARG A 4 -53.31 10.80 -14.83
C ARG A 4 -52.49 9.51 -14.85
N ILE A 5 -52.01 9.14 -16.04
CA ILE A 5 -51.02 8.07 -16.23
C ILE A 5 -49.66 8.70 -15.92
N ALA A 6 -49.07 8.34 -14.79
CA ALA A 6 -47.69 8.69 -14.48
C ALA A 6 -46.76 7.62 -15.07
N LEU A 7 -46.05 7.96 -16.15
CA LEU A 7 -45.02 7.11 -16.73
C LEU A 7 -43.77 7.19 -15.84
N ILE A 8 -43.55 6.16 -15.03
CA ILE A 8 -42.32 6.01 -14.22
C ILE A 8 -41.25 5.41 -15.14
N LEU A 9 -40.32 6.24 -15.59
CA LEU A 9 -39.14 5.80 -16.34
C LEU A 9 -38.15 5.17 -15.35
N ALA A 10 -38.15 3.84 -15.24
CA ALA A 10 -37.19 3.11 -14.43
C ALA A 10 -35.80 3.18 -15.09
N LEU A 11 -34.92 4.03 -14.56
CA LEU A 11 -33.52 4.11 -14.97
C LEU A 11 -32.78 2.92 -14.34
N SER A 12 -32.62 1.83 -15.09
CA SER A 12 -31.82 0.69 -14.67
C SER A 12 -30.34 1.09 -14.65
N MET A 13 -29.83 1.48 -13.47
CA MET A 13 -28.39 1.62 -13.25
C MET A 13 -27.76 0.22 -13.29
N THR A 14 -27.21 -0.18 -14.44
CA THR A 14 -26.34 -1.36 -14.51
C THR A 14 -25.01 -1.01 -13.85
N ALA A 15 -24.89 -1.31 -12.57
CA ALA A 15 -23.60 -1.30 -11.87
C ALA A 15 -22.67 -2.30 -12.58
N GLY A 16 -21.69 -1.78 -13.34
CA GLY A 16 -20.65 -2.61 -13.94
C GLY A 16 -19.81 -3.31 -12.88
N PRO A 17 -19.12 -4.41 -13.22
CA PRO A 17 -18.22 -5.07 -12.29
C PRO A 17 -17.17 -4.06 -11.81
N ALA A 18 -17.12 -3.81 -10.50
CA ALA A 18 -16.01 -3.09 -9.89
C ALA A 18 -14.72 -3.86 -10.20
N PRO A 19 -13.59 -3.17 -10.48
CA PRO A 19 -12.31 -3.86 -10.60
C PRO A 19 -12.11 -4.69 -9.33
N ALA A 20 -11.90 -5.99 -9.50
CA ALA A 20 -11.59 -6.87 -8.38
C ALA A 20 -10.23 -6.43 -7.84
N SER A 21 -10.24 -5.69 -6.73
CA SER A 21 -9.05 -5.34 -5.97
C SER A 21 -8.16 -6.58 -5.83
N GLY A 22 -6.87 -6.41 -6.12
CA GLY A 22 -5.87 -7.45 -5.92
C GLY A 22 -5.94 -8.00 -4.49
N PRO A 23 -5.49 -9.26 -4.26
CA PRO A 23 -5.59 -9.92 -2.95
C PRO A 23 -4.90 -9.17 -1.81
N HIS A 24 -4.05 -8.19 -2.13
CA HIS A 24 -3.31 -7.38 -1.18
C HIS A 24 -3.67 -5.88 -1.24
N ASP A 25 -4.60 -5.48 -2.10
CA ASP A 25 -5.02 -4.08 -2.27
C ASP A 25 -5.83 -3.60 -1.08
N GLY A 26 -5.54 -2.40 -0.58
CA GLY A 26 -6.13 -1.82 0.62
C GLY A 26 -5.11 -1.05 1.47
N GLN A 27 -5.59 -0.56 2.61
CA GLN A 27 -4.74 0.13 3.58
C GLN A 27 -4.00 -0.85 4.48
N TRP A 28 -2.76 -0.52 4.77
CA TRP A 28 -1.90 -1.29 5.66
C TRP A 28 -1.19 -0.36 6.61
N GLU A 29 -1.03 -0.78 7.86
CA GLU A 29 -0.11 -0.14 8.80
C GLU A 29 1.21 -0.91 8.77
N VAL A 30 2.31 -0.19 8.61
CA VAL A 30 3.67 -0.74 8.54
C VAL A 30 4.44 -0.25 9.75
N ALA A 31 5.05 -1.17 10.49
CA ALA A 31 5.99 -0.89 11.56
C ALA A 31 7.41 -1.21 11.09
N VAL A 32 8.31 -0.24 11.22
CA VAL A 32 9.73 -0.38 10.86
C VAL A 32 10.57 -0.47 12.12
N GLU A 33 11.51 -1.41 12.15
CA GLU A 33 12.48 -1.59 13.23
C GLU A 33 13.89 -1.43 12.67
N VAL A 34 14.72 -0.59 13.32
CA VAL A 34 16.14 -0.45 13.01
C VAL A 34 16.93 -1.49 13.79
N GLN A 35 17.70 -2.33 13.09
CA GLN A 35 18.55 -3.36 13.70
C GLN A 35 20.05 -3.08 13.49
N ARG A 36 20.40 -2.17 12.58
CA ARG A 36 21.78 -1.73 12.32
C ARG A 36 21.81 -0.23 12.02
N GLY A 37 22.84 0.44 12.51
CA GLY A 37 23.07 1.88 12.34
C GLY A 37 22.42 2.72 13.44
N ALA A 38 22.68 4.03 13.42
CA ALA A 38 22.16 5.00 14.38
C ALA A 38 21.10 5.92 13.76
N CYS A 39 20.33 5.40 12.79
CA CYS A 39 19.20 6.13 12.21
C CYS A 39 18.12 6.40 13.25
N ASP A 40 17.24 7.35 12.91
CA ASP A 40 16.03 7.65 13.68
C ASP A 40 15.28 6.36 14.06
N GLN A 41 14.63 6.42 15.22
CA GLN A 41 13.93 5.28 15.80
C GLN A 41 12.89 4.71 14.83
N GLY A 42 12.66 3.41 14.93
CA GLY A 42 11.61 2.73 14.17
C GLY A 42 10.27 3.47 14.26
N PHE A 43 9.57 3.61 13.13
CA PHE A 43 8.34 4.37 13.04
C PHE A 43 7.21 3.54 12.40
N VAL A 44 5.97 3.91 12.73
CA VAL A 44 4.76 3.25 12.24
C VAL A 44 4.01 4.20 11.32
N PHE A 45 3.59 3.73 10.15
CA PHE A 45 2.91 4.58 9.17
C PHE A 45 1.96 3.79 8.27
N PRO A 46 0.90 4.43 7.74
CA PRO A 46 0.01 3.81 6.77
C PRO A 46 0.58 3.83 5.36
N ILE A 47 0.33 2.77 4.61
CA ILE A 47 0.48 2.71 3.15
C ILE A 47 -0.85 2.31 2.50
N GLN A 48 -1.00 2.66 1.23
CA GLN A 48 -2.08 2.20 0.38
C GLN A 48 -1.49 1.27 -0.69
N VAL A 49 -2.13 0.12 -0.90
CA VAL A 49 -1.85 -0.76 -2.03
C VAL A 49 -3.01 -0.68 -3.02
N GLU A 50 -2.72 -0.30 -4.25
CA GLU A 50 -3.70 -0.14 -5.34
C GLU A 50 -3.15 -0.81 -6.59
N ASP A 51 -3.84 -1.83 -7.11
CA ASP A 51 -3.37 -2.66 -8.23
C ASP A 51 -1.95 -3.22 -7.99
N GLY A 52 -1.64 -3.56 -6.74
CA GLY A 52 -0.32 -3.98 -6.27
C GLY A 52 0.73 -2.86 -6.18
N ALA A 53 0.47 -1.63 -6.62
CA ALA A 53 1.36 -0.50 -6.44
C ALA A 53 1.30 0.01 -4.99
N ILE A 54 2.45 0.34 -4.41
CA ILE A 54 2.52 0.85 -3.03
C ILE A 54 2.63 2.37 -3.07
N ARG A 55 1.75 3.03 -2.33
CA ARG A 55 1.78 4.48 -2.12
C ARG A 55 1.91 4.78 -0.63
N TYR A 56 2.87 5.64 -0.28
CA TYR A 56 2.94 6.22 1.05
C TYR A 56 1.81 7.25 1.21
N VAL A 57 1.07 7.22 2.32
CA VAL A 57 -0.14 8.04 2.53
C VAL A 57 0.11 9.17 3.55
N GLY A 58 1.36 9.58 3.76
CA GLY A 58 1.70 10.71 4.61
C GLY A 58 1.99 11.99 3.83
N GLU A 59 2.37 13.05 4.55
CA GLU A 59 2.56 14.41 4.00
C GLU A 59 3.86 14.62 3.22
N ILE A 60 4.79 13.67 3.31
CA ILE A 60 6.08 13.75 2.61
C ILE A 60 6.03 13.05 1.26
N ASP A 61 6.55 13.74 0.24
CA ASP A 61 6.65 13.18 -1.10
C ASP A 61 7.76 12.12 -1.14
N ILE A 62 7.34 10.87 -1.37
CA ILE A 62 8.21 9.70 -1.49
C ILE A 62 7.78 8.95 -2.73
N THR A 63 8.72 8.73 -3.65
CA THR A 63 8.48 7.86 -4.80
C THR A 63 8.76 6.42 -4.41
N ALA A 64 7.80 5.53 -4.67
CA ALA A 64 7.97 4.09 -4.53
C ALA A 64 8.05 3.43 -5.92
N THR A 65 9.12 2.67 -6.15
CA THR A 65 9.29 1.89 -7.37
C THR A 65 9.30 0.40 -7.02
N GLY A 66 8.35 -0.35 -7.57
CA GLY A 66 8.12 -1.75 -7.28
C GLY A 66 6.64 -2.05 -7.10
N LYS A 67 6.29 -3.31 -6.85
CA LYS A 67 4.91 -3.74 -6.62
C LYS A 67 4.83 -4.95 -5.70
N VAL A 68 3.67 -5.15 -5.11
CA VAL A 68 3.24 -6.40 -4.49
C VAL A 68 2.77 -7.33 -5.61
N GLY A 69 3.42 -8.48 -5.75
CA GLY A 69 2.99 -9.55 -6.65
C GLY A 69 1.66 -10.17 -6.19
N ARG A 70 1.01 -10.93 -7.08
CA ARG A 70 -0.20 -11.69 -6.71
C ARG A 70 0.04 -12.73 -5.62
N ASP A 71 1.28 -13.20 -5.48
CA ASP A 71 1.70 -14.09 -4.40
C ASP A 71 2.10 -13.33 -3.12
N GLY A 72 1.97 -12.00 -3.11
CA GLY A 72 2.31 -11.15 -1.98
C GLY A 72 3.77 -10.79 -1.86
N ARG A 73 4.69 -11.34 -2.68
CA ARG A 73 6.10 -10.93 -2.64
C ARG A 73 6.23 -9.50 -3.12
N LEU A 74 7.11 -8.75 -2.46
CA LEU A 74 7.44 -7.39 -2.86
C LEU A 74 8.94 -7.14 -2.79
N ASN A 75 9.42 -6.38 -3.76
CA ASN A 75 10.73 -5.75 -3.77
C ASN A 75 10.49 -4.31 -4.24
N VAL A 76 10.74 -3.36 -3.35
CA VAL A 76 10.34 -1.96 -3.50
C VAL A 76 11.51 -1.09 -3.12
N ARG A 77 11.74 -0.04 -3.90
CA ARG A 77 12.66 1.03 -3.56
C ARG A 77 11.87 2.31 -3.31
N PHE A 78 12.02 2.86 -2.12
CA PHE A 78 11.55 4.19 -1.78
C PHE A 78 12.68 5.18 -2.01
N THR A 79 12.40 6.30 -2.66
CA THR A 79 13.40 7.32 -2.98
C THR A 79 12.87 8.70 -2.60
N ARG A 80 13.72 9.50 -1.96
CA ARG A 80 13.46 10.90 -1.64
C ARG A 80 14.75 11.68 -1.85
N GLN A 81 14.76 12.59 -2.82
CA GLN A 81 15.97 13.34 -3.21
C GLN A 81 17.14 12.37 -3.51
N ALA A 82 18.27 12.49 -2.80
CA ALA A 82 19.44 11.63 -2.96
C ALA A 82 19.42 10.37 -2.06
N GLU A 83 18.37 10.17 -1.26
CA GLU A 83 18.25 9.07 -0.32
C GLU A 83 17.37 7.95 -0.87
N SER A 84 17.75 6.70 -0.57
CA SER A 84 16.94 5.54 -0.96
C SER A 84 16.89 4.47 0.14
N VAL A 85 15.74 3.82 0.22
CA VAL A 85 15.49 2.66 1.07
C VAL A 85 15.01 1.52 0.19
N SER A 86 15.70 0.39 0.24
CA SER A 86 15.28 -0.85 -0.41
C SER A 86 14.56 -1.73 0.59
N VAL A 87 13.41 -2.26 0.19
CA VAL A 87 12.51 -3.07 1.02
C VAL A 87 12.18 -4.35 0.28
N SER A 88 12.23 -5.47 0.99
CA SER A 88 11.79 -6.76 0.45
C SER A 88 11.02 -7.54 1.51
N GLY A 89 10.10 -8.40 1.06
CA GLY A 89 9.34 -9.28 1.95
C GLY A 89 8.09 -9.82 1.29
N ARG A 90 7.08 -10.15 2.10
CA ARG A 90 5.85 -10.76 1.61
C ARG A 90 4.64 -10.33 2.46
N LEU A 91 3.52 -10.07 1.79
CA LEU A 91 2.19 -9.95 2.39
C LEU A 91 1.47 -11.31 2.31
N THR A 92 0.75 -11.70 3.36
CA THR A 92 0.00 -12.95 3.42
C THR A 92 -1.23 -12.77 4.30
N GLY A 93 -2.41 -12.97 3.73
CA GLY A 93 -3.68 -12.64 4.38
C GLY A 93 -3.73 -11.17 4.78
N GLY A 94 -3.96 -10.89 6.07
CA GLY A 94 -3.96 -9.55 6.66
C GLY A 94 -2.65 -9.14 7.34
N SER A 95 -1.54 -9.82 7.05
CA SER A 95 -0.23 -9.55 7.69
C SER A 95 0.90 -9.50 6.67
N GLY A 96 2.07 -9.01 7.07
CA GLY A 96 3.26 -9.03 6.25
C GLY A 96 4.53 -8.81 7.04
N SER A 97 5.66 -9.18 6.47
CA SER A 97 6.97 -8.89 7.07
C SER A 97 8.11 -8.97 6.05
N GLY A 98 9.26 -8.43 6.44
CA GLY A 98 10.47 -8.53 5.66
C GLY A 98 11.63 -7.72 6.21
N VAL A 99 12.51 -7.29 5.31
CA VAL A 99 13.73 -6.53 5.62
C VAL A 99 13.82 -5.26 4.80
N TRP A 100 14.56 -4.30 5.33
CA TRP A 100 14.87 -3.06 4.65
C TRP A 100 16.34 -2.66 4.84
N THR A 101 16.87 -1.88 3.90
CA THR A 101 18.22 -1.33 3.93
C THR A 101 18.24 0.09 3.38
N ALA A 102 19.00 0.98 4.00
CA ALA A 102 19.27 2.35 3.57
C ALA A 102 20.81 2.56 3.46
N PRO A 103 21.43 2.20 2.33
CA PRO A 103 22.90 2.18 2.22
C PRO A 103 23.57 3.54 2.43
N SER A 104 22.94 4.63 1.97
CA SER A 104 23.47 6.01 2.15
C SER A 104 23.51 6.46 3.61
N ARG A 105 22.83 5.74 4.51
CA ARG A 105 22.76 6.00 5.94
C ARG A 105 23.42 4.88 6.78
N ASP A 106 23.95 3.84 6.14
CA ASP A 106 24.42 2.60 6.78
C ASP A 106 23.42 1.99 7.78
N CYS A 107 22.13 2.02 7.42
CA CYS A 107 21.05 1.51 8.27
C CYS A 107 20.34 0.34 7.63
N ALA A 108 19.83 -0.56 8.48
CA ALA A 108 18.97 -1.65 8.06
C ALA A 108 18.13 -2.17 9.20
N GLY A 109 17.14 -2.99 8.86
CA GLY A 109 16.42 -3.75 9.85
C GLY A 109 15.25 -4.52 9.25
N ARG A 110 14.18 -4.61 10.04
CA ARG A 110 12.99 -5.40 9.72
C ARG A 110 11.77 -4.51 9.63
N TRP A 111 10.76 -5.02 8.94
CA TRP A 111 9.45 -4.41 8.94
C TRP A 111 8.39 -5.48 9.14
N GLN A 112 7.26 -5.05 9.70
CA GLN A 112 6.05 -5.83 9.84
C GLN A 112 4.88 -4.99 9.34
N ALA A 113 3.84 -5.64 8.82
CA ALA A 113 2.64 -4.97 8.39
C ALA A 113 1.40 -5.70 8.86
N ARG A 114 0.36 -4.92 9.13
CA ARG A 114 -1.00 -5.42 9.37
C ARG A 114 -1.97 -4.68 8.48
N ARG A 115 -2.97 -5.38 7.96
CA ARG A 115 -4.06 -4.77 7.22
C ARG A 115 -4.91 -3.93 8.17
N LEU A 116 -5.35 -2.78 7.69
CA LEU A 116 -6.29 -1.89 8.38
C LEU A 116 -7.74 -2.20 7.98
#